data_AF-A0A0H2S855-F1
#
_entry.id   AF-A0A0H2S855-F1
#
_cell.length_a   1.000
_cell.length_b   1.000
_cell.length_c   1.000
_cell.angle_alpha   90.00
_cell.angle_beta   90.00
_cell.angle_gamma   90.00
#
_symmetry.space_group_name_H-M   'P 1'
#
loop_
_entity.id
_entity.type
_entity.pdbx_description
1 polymer ?
#
loop_
_entity_poly.entity_id
_entity_poly.type
_entity_poly.pdbx_seq_one_letter_code
_entity_poly.pdbx_strand_id
1 'polypeptide(L)' 'MSTSSKRGRKRNDNLPPNRARDVQRAFRARRAAHLQELEKRVTELEEENENLRVALSLPPANRVPLGHGPTGRDR' A
#
# COMPACT_ATOMS: atom_id res chain seq x y z
N MET A 1 -16.28 -31.05 12.23
CA MET A 1 -17.41 -30.39 11.54
C MET A 1 -17.07 -28.91 11.39
N SER A 2 -16.85 -28.44 10.15
CA SER A 2 -16.41 -27.08 9.84
C SER A 2 -17.63 -26.21 9.49
N THR A 3 -17.93 -25.20 10.30
CA THR A 3 -18.85 -24.12 9.94
C THR A 3 -18.07 -22.82 9.84
N SER A 4 -17.53 -22.60 8.64
CA SER A 4 -17.03 -21.31 8.19
C SER A 4 -18.12 -20.25 8.38
N SER A 5 -18.02 -19.49 9.48
CA SER A 5 -18.82 -18.29 9.69
C SER A 5 -18.44 -17.26 8.63
N LYS A 6 -19.22 -17.26 7.55
CA LYS A 6 -19.09 -16.35 6.40
C LYS A 6 -19.10 -14.91 6.90
N ARG A 7 -17.93 -14.30 6.96
CA ARG A 7 -17.77 -12.85 7.13
C ARG A 7 -18.48 -12.13 5.97
N GLY A 8 -19.47 -11.31 6.30
CA GLY A 8 -19.95 -10.22 5.44
C GLY A 8 -21.41 -10.28 5.03
N ARG A 9 -22.06 -9.11 5.02
CA ARG A 9 -23.30 -8.88 4.26
C ARG A 9 -23.02 -9.14 2.78
N LYS A 10 -23.80 -10.03 2.16
CA LYS A 10 -23.75 -10.34 0.72
C LYS A 10 -23.84 -9.03 -0.07
N ARG A 11 -22.93 -8.80 -1.03
CA ARG A 11 -23.03 -7.67 -1.97
C ARG A 11 -24.40 -7.76 -2.65
N ASN A 12 -25.21 -6.72 -2.50
CA ASN A 12 -26.45 -6.58 -3.24
C ASN A 12 -26.13 -5.76 -4.49
N ASP A 13 -25.98 -6.44 -5.62
CA ASP A 13 -25.65 -5.82 -6.92
C ASP A 13 -26.84 -5.06 -7.53
N ASN A 14 -28.02 -5.14 -6.89
CA ASN A 14 -29.21 -4.38 -7.27
C ASN A 14 -29.35 -3.06 -6.48
N LEU A 15 -28.32 -2.66 -5.73
CA LEU A 15 -28.33 -1.37 -5.04
C LEU A 15 -28.21 -0.23 -6.07
N PRO A 16 -29.13 0.75 -6.07
CA PRO A 16 -29.06 1.86 -7.00
C PRO A 16 -27.73 2.63 -6.86
N PRO A 17 -27.20 3.20 -7.97
CA PRO A 17 -25.96 3.96 -7.96
C PRO A 17 -26.00 5.04 -6.87
N ASN A 18 -25.09 4.93 -5.89
CA ASN A 18 -24.98 5.90 -4.81
C ASN A 18 -23.76 6.78 -5.07
N ARG A 19 -24.02 8.01 -5.51
CA ARG A 19 -23.00 9.03 -5.79
C ARG A 19 -21.96 9.16 -4.67
N ALA A 20 -22.37 9.06 -3.41
CA ALA A 20 -21.43 9.13 -2.28
C ALA A 20 -20.48 7.92 -2.23
N ARG A 21 -20.98 6.71 -2.55
CA ARG A 21 -20.13 5.51 -2.64
C ARG A 21 -19.12 5.61 -3.77
N ASP A 22 -19.52 6.13 -4.92
CA ASP A 22 -18.62 6.27 -6.07
C ASP A 22 -17.52 7.29 -5.80
N VAL A 23 -17.86 8.42 -5.16
CA VAL A 23 -16.89 9.41 -4.69
C VAL A 23 -15.89 8.78 -3.72
N GLN A 24 -16.35 7.99 -2.75
CA GLN A 24 -15.47 7.29 -1.81
C GLN A 24 -14.59 6.25 -2.51
N ARG A 25 -15.13 5.51 -3.49
CA ARG A 25 -14.36 4.53 -4.27
C ARG A 25 -13.27 5.23 -5.08
N ALA A 26 -13.61 6.32 -5.76
CA ALA A 26 -12.65 7.13 -6.52
C ALA A 26 -11.57 7.73 -5.61
N PHE A 27 -11.95 8.23 -4.43
CA PHE A 27 -10.99 8.73 -3.43
C PHE A 27 -10.02 7.63 -2.96
N ARG A 28 -10.55 6.44 -2.60
CA ARG A 28 -9.71 5.30 -2.19
C ARG A 28 -8.77 4.87 -3.30
N ALA A 29 -9.24 4.84 -4.55
CA ALA A 29 -8.40 4.50 -5.71
C ALA A 29 -7.27 5.50 -5.91
N ARG A 30 -7.56 6.81 -5.84
CA ARG A 30 -6.52 7.86 -5.93
C ARG A 30 -5.51 7.77 -4.80
N ARG A 31 -5.97 7.55 -3.57
CA ARG A 31 -5.08 7.39 -2.41
C ARG A 31 -4.19 6.15 -2.55
N ALA A 32 -4.73 5.03 -3.02
CA ALA A 32 -3.94 3.82 -3.25
C ALA A 32 -2.86 4.05 -4.32
N ALA A 33 -3.22 4.68 -5.45
CA ALA A 33 -2.26 5.01 -6.50
C ALA A 33 -1.14 5.94 -6.00
N HIS A 34 -1.50 6.96 -5.23
CA HIS A 34 -0.51 7.88 -4.66
C HIS A 34 0.42 7.20 -3.65
N LEU A 35 -0.11 6.32 -2.79
CA LEU A 35 0.73 5.54 -1.87
C LEU A 35 1.70 4.62 -2.64
N GLN A 36 1.23 3.94 -3.68
CA GLN A 36 2.09 3.10 -4.52
C GLN A 36 3.21 3.91 -5.21
N GLU A 37 2.90 5.13 -5.67
CA GLU A 37 3.88 6.02 -6.28
C GLU A 37 4.95 6.45 -5.26
N LEU A 38 4.53 6.80 -4.04
CA LEU A 38 5.46 7.14 -2.95
C LEU A 38 6.33 5.95 -2.55
N GLU A 39 5.73 4.76 -2.40
CA GLU A 39 6.47 3.52 -2.10
C GLU A 39 7.54 3.25 -3.15
N LYS A 40 7.17 3.32 -4.44
CA LYS A 40 8.11 3.17 -5.56
C LYS A 40 9.27 4.17 -5.48
N ARG A 41 8.96 5.44 -5.25
CA ARG A 41 9.98 6.50 -5.19
C ARG A 41 10.93 6.31 -4.00
N VAL A 42 10.40 5.85 -2.87
CA VAL A 42 11.24 5.51 -1.72
C VAL A 42 12.17 4.36 -2.07
N THR A 43 11.67 3.28 -2.68
CA THR A 43 12.52 2.16 -3.13
C THR A 43 13.65 2.63 -4.05
N GLU A 44 13.34 3.43 -5.07
CA GLU A 44 14.36 4.00 -5.98
C GLU A 44 15.43 4.79 -5.20
N LEU A 45 15.01 5.64 -4.26
CA LEU A 45 15.94 6.43 -3.44
C LEU A 45 16.74 5.57 -2.47
N GLU A 46 16.17 4.48 -1.95
CA GLU A 46 16.87 3.56 -1.05
C GLU A 46 17.97 2.80 -1.81
N GLU A 47 17.68 2.30 -3.01
CA GLU A 47 18.66 1.66 -3.90
C GLU A 47 19.79 2.62 -4.29
N GLU A 48 19.44 3.85 -4.70
CA GLU A 48 20.45 4.88 -5.02
C GLU A 48 21.33 5.20 -3.80
N ASN A 49 20.74 5.30 -2.60
CA ASN A 49 21.49 5.58 -1.39
C ASN A 49 22.46 4.44 -1.07
N GLU A 50 22.04 3.18 -1.20
CA GLU A 50 22.91 2.02 -0.99
C GLU A 50 24.07 2.01 -1.96
N ASN A 51 23.82 2.24 -3.25
CA ASN A 51 24.86 2.33 -4.28
C ASN A 51 25.88 3.43 -3.96
N LEU A 52 25.41 4.61 -3.56
CA LEU A 52 26.29 5.73 -3.17
C LEU A 52 27.11 5.41 -1.92
N ARG A 53 26.52 4.73 -0.93
CA ARG A 53 27.25 4.32 0.28
C ARG A 53 28.35 3.31 -0.04
N VAL A 54 28.08 2.34 -0.91
CA VAL A 54 29.10 1.39 -1.38
C VAL A 54 30.22 2.14 -2.11
N ALA A 55 29.88 3.03 -3.05
CA ALA A 55 30.86 3.79 -3.82
C ALA A 55 31.76 4.67 -2.93
N LEU A 56 31.23 5.21 -1.83
CA LEU A 56 31.94 6.05 -0.88
C LEU A 56 32.52 5.27 0.31
N SER A 57 32.44 3.94 0.33
CA SER A 57 32.88 3.09 1.45
C SER A 57 32.27 3.51 2.81
N LEU A 58 31.03 4.00 2.79
CA LEU A 58 30.27 4.36 3.98
C LEU A 58 29.66 3.11 4.62
N PRO A 59 29.48 3.08 5.95
CA PRO A 59 28.79 1.97 6.61
C PRO A 59 27.36 1.81 6.08
N PRO A 60 26.66 0.67 6.23
CA PRO A 60 25.26 0.53 5.82
C PRO A 60 24.33 1.57 6.48
N ALA A 61 23.18 1.84 5.87
CA ALA A 61 22.17 2.73 6.46
C ALA A 61 21.53 2.07 7.68
N ASN A 62 21.58 2.73 8.84
CA ASN A 62 20.96 2.24 10.08
C ASN A 62 19.48 2.64 10.14
N ARG A 63 18.64 1.95 9.37
CA ARG A 63 17.19 2.16 9.37
C ARG A 63 16.44 0.83 9.32
N VAL A 64 15.26 0.82 9.94
CA VAL A 64 14.34 -0.34 9.89
C VAL A 64 13.66 -0.36 8.52
N PRO A 65 13.45 -1.53 7.90
CA PRO A 65 12.68 -1.64 6.66
C PRO A 65 11.29 -1.01 6.80
N LEU A 66 10.90 -0.22 5.81
CA LEU A 66 9.54 0.32 5.74
C LEU A 66 8.57 -0.81 5.37
N GLY A 67 7.48 -0.93 6.13
CA GLY A 67 6.40 -1.86 5.78
C GLY A 67 5.66 -1.39 4.55
N HIS A 68 5.05 -2.32 3.80
CA HIS A 68 4.42 -2.00 2.52
C HIS A 68 2.89 -2.03 2.58
N GLY A 69 2.26 -1.46 1.57
CA GLY A 69 0.83 -1.50 1.35
C GLY A 69 0.04 -0.50 2.20
N PRO A 70 -1.30 -0.46 2.06
CA PRO A 70 -2.16 0.58 2.64
C PRO A 70 -2.18 0.59 4.17
N THR A 71 -1.66 -0.47 4.82
CA THR A 71 -1.57 -0.56 6.28
C THR A 71 -0.13 -0.55 6.81
N GLY A 72 0.87 -0.50 5.93
CA GLY A 72 2.29 -0.60 6.31
C GLY A 72 2.63 -1.90 7.04
N ARG A 73 1.84 -2.95 6.84
CA ARG A 73 1.97 -4.26 7.50
C ARG A 73 2.00 -5.42 6.53
N ASP A 74 1.81 -5.16 5.25
CA ASP A 74 2.04 -6.22 4.30
C ASP A 74 3.57 -6.50 4.37
N ARG A 75 3.92 -7.78 4.55
CA ARG A 75 5.28 -8.29 4.75
C ARG A 75 5.80 -8.88 3.46
#